data_AF-A0AA43BAJ9-F1
#
_entry.id   AF-A0AA43BAJ9-F1
#
_cell.length_a   1.000
_cell.length_b   1.000
_cell.length_c   1.000
_cell.angle_alpha   90.00
_cell.angle_beta   90.00
_cell.angle_gamma   90.00
#
_symmetry.space_group_name_H-M   'P 1'
#
loop_
_entity.id
_entity.type
_entity.pdbx_description
1 polymer ?
#
loop_
_entity_poly.entity_id
_entity_poly.type
_entity_poly.pdbx_seq_one_letter_code
_entity_poly.pdbx_strand_id
1 'polypeptide(L)'
;MTAPLTPAQRSEAEFDLAAARAEIGDRLRNQMSFAEKAMAALMVANGGALVGLFTFIGNVVGKSDAKLQFDTTLLWAAFACFALGVALVLTTHLFAFLSQVNFYNQAAHEMWRHQRTLANGAIDEERDDERRSFVLGTRMMIVGIVTLLLSLFCFMTGSGLSLAGVLPA
;
A
#
# COMPACT_ATOMS: atom_id res chain seq x y z
N MET A 1 -42.79 2.08 -19.81
CA MET A 1 -42.09 1.18 -20.75
C MET A 1 -40.82 1.89 -21.18
N THR A 2 -39.66 1.47 -20.69
CA THR A 2 -38.37 1.94 -21.18
C THR A 2 -38.19 1.46 -22.62
N ALA A 3 -37.71 2.33 -23.51
CA ALA A 3 -37.46 1.97 -24.89
C ALA A 3 -36.40 0.85 -24.95
N PRO A 4 -36.55 -0.16 -25.83
CA PRO A 4 -35.56 -1.22 -25.96
C PRO A 4 -34.20 -0.66 -26.43
N LEU A 5 -33.11 -1.21 -25.91
CA LEU A 5 -31.74 -0.88 -26.33
C LEU A 5 -31.58 -0.94 -27.86
N THR A 6 -30.95 0.10 -28.41
CA THR A 6 -30.54 0.09 -29.81
C THR A 6 -29.42 -0.93 -30.04
N PRO A 7 -29.21 -1.43 -31.28
CA PRO A 7 -28.10 -2.34 -31.59
C PRO A 7 -26.72 -1.77 -31.22
N ALA A 8 -26.53 -0.46 -31.38
CA ALA A 8 -25.29 0.23 -30.99
C ALA A 8 -25.08 0.19 -29.47
N GLN A 9 -26.10 0.53 -28.67
CA GLN A 9 -26.01 0.51 -27.20
C GLN A 9 -25.81 -0.90 -26.65
N ARG A 10 -26.37 -1.93 -27.30
CA ARG A 10 -26.11 -3.32 -26.95
C ARG A 10 -24.66 -3.71 -27.20
N SER A 11 -24.10 -3.37 -28.36
CA SER A 11 -22.70 -3.63 -28.70
C SER A 11 -21.74 -2.92 -27.73
N GLU A 12 -22.05 -1.69 -27.34
CA GLU A 12 -21.25 -0.92 -26.37
C GLU A 12 -21.29 -1.57 -24.99
N ALA A 13 -22.47 -1.95 -24.49
CA ALA A 13 -22.61 -2.63 -23.21
C ALA A 13 -21.93 -4.01 -23.17
N GLU A 14 -21.89 -4.74 -24.29
CA GLU A 14 -21.13 -6.00 -24.41
C GLU A 14 -19.62 -5.77 -24.36
N PHE A 15 -19.12 -4.72 -25.03
CA PHE A 15 -17.72 -4.32 -24.98
C PHE A 15 -17.31 -3.90 -23.57
N ASP A 16 -18.09 -3.04 -22.93
CA ASP A 16 -17.83 -2.56 -21.57
C ASP A 16 -17.84 -3.71 -20.55
N LEU A 17 -18.75 -4.68 -20.70
CA LEU A 17 -18.79 -5.87 -19.85
C LEU A 17 -17.51 -6.73 -20.00
N ALA A 18 -17.00 -6.87 -21.22
CA ALA A 18 -15.74 -7.58 -21.46
C ALA A 18 -14.54 -6.84 -20.84
N ALA A 19 -14.50 -5.51 -20.96
CA ALA A 19 -13.49 -4.66 -20.35
C ALA A 19 -13.52 -4.74 -18.82
N ALA A 20 -14.70 -4.62 -18.20
CA ALA A 20 -14.87 -4.72 -16.75
C ALA A 20 -14.42 -6.08 -16.20
N ARG A 21 -14.69 -7.19 -16.92
CA ARG A 21 -14.20 -8.53 -16.55
C ARG A 21 -12.68 -8.64 -16.59
N ALA A 22 -12.04 -8.08 -17.62
CA ALA A 22 -10.58 -8.06 -17.71
C ALA A 22 -9.98 -7.25 -16.54
N GLU A 23 -10.56 -6.09 -16.24
CA GLU A 23 -10.11 -5.23 -15.16
C GLU A 23 -10.23 -5.87 -13.77
N ILE A 24 -11.30 -6.64 -13.50
CA ILE A 24 -11.45 -7.42 -12.26
C ILE A 24 -10.27 -8.39 -12.09
N GLY A 25 -9.87 -9.07 -13.17
CA GLY A 25 -8.73 -10.00 -13.16
C GLY A 25 -7.41 -9.30 -12.86
N ASP A 26 -7.17 -8.15 -13.49
CA ASP A 26 -5.96 -7.35 -13.27
C ASP A 26 -5.90 -6.77 -11.84
N ARG A 27 -7.04 -6.31 -11.30
CA ARG A 27 -7.12 -5.81 -9.92
C ARG A 27 -6.82 -6.93 -8.91
N LEU A 28 -7.29 -8.15 -9.14
CA LEU A 28 -6.97 -9.31 -8.31
C LEU A 28 -5.46 -9.63 -8.34
N ARG A 29 -4.85 -9.62 -9.54
CA ARG A 29 -3.41 -9.84 -9.71
C ARG A 29 -2.59 -8.77 -8.99
N ASN A 30 -3.01 -7.51 -9.07
CA ASN A 30 -2.37 -6.40 -8.38
C ASN A 30 -2.44 -6.56 -6.86
N GLN A 31 -3.58 -7.00 -6.30
CA GLN A 31 -3.71 -7.30 -4.87
C GLN A 31 -2.69 -8.36 -4.41
N MET A 32 -2.55 -9.45 -5.16
CA MET A 32 -1.56 -10.49 -4.86
C MET A 32 -0.13 -9.93 -4.89
N SER A 33 0.21 -9.13 -5.90
CA SER A 33 1.53 -8.50 -6.00
C SER A 33 1.82 -7.56 -4.83
N PHE A 34 0.83 -6.80 -4.34
CA PHE A 34 1.01 -5.95 -3.16
C PHE A 34 1.22 -6.78 -1.88
N ALA A 35 0.52 -7.90 -1.73
CA ALA A 35 0.73 -8.81 -0.60
C ALA A 35 2.15 -9.41 -0.61
N GLU A 36 2.66 -9.81 -1.77
CA GLU A 36 4.04 -10.29 -1.93
C GLU A 36 5.07 -9.20 -1.59
N LYS A 37 4.87 -7.98 -2.11
CA LYS A 37 5.74 -6.83 -1.80
C LYS A 37 5.73 -6.51 -0.31
N ALA A 38 4.59 -6.62 0.36
CA ALA A 38 4.46 -6.43 1.80
C ALA A 38 5.27 -7.47 2.59
N MET A 39 5.18 -8.74 2.20
CA MET A 39 5.96 -9.82 2.81
C MET A 39 7.47 -9.62 2.60
N ALA A 40 7.89 -9.21 1.40
CA ALA A 40 9.29 -8.91 1.11
C ALA A 40 9.79 -7.72 1.96
N ALA A 41 9.01 -6.65 2.06
CA ALA A 41 9.33 -5.50 2.91
C ALA A 41 9.46 -5.88 4.39
N LEU A 42 8.57 -6.75 4.89
CA LEU A 42 8.64 -7.28 6.25
C LEU A 42 9.90 -8.12 6.48
N MET A 43 10.29 -8.97 5.54
CA MET A 43 11.55 -9.73 5.60
C MET A 43 12.76 -8.80 5.63
N VAL A 44 12.80 -7.77 4.77
CA VAL A 44 13.90 -6.81 4.73
C VAL A 44 13.99 -6.01 6.03
N ALA A 45 12.85 -5.56 6.58
CA ALA A 45 12.83 -4.85 7.86
C ALA A 45 13.37 -5.72 9.01
N ASN A 46 12.92 -6.98 9.09
CA ASN A 46 13.40 -7.93 10.10
C ASN A 46 14.88 -8.28 9.91
N GLY A 47 15.32 -8.47 8.66
CA GLY A 47 16.73 -8.73 8.33
C GLY A 47 17.64 -7.54 8.66
N GLY A 48 17.21 -6.32 8.34
CA GLY A 48 17.93 -5.08 8.67
C GLY A 48 18.03 -4.86 10.18
N ALA A 49 16.97 -5.15 10.94
CA ALA A 49 17.00 -5.09 12.40
C ALA A 49 17.99 -6.10 13.01
N LEU A 50 18.04 -7.33 12.48
CA LEU A 50 19.03 -8.34 12.91
C LEU A 50 20.47 -7.91 12.60
N VAL A 51 20.72 -7.37 11.41
CA VAL A 51 22.04 -6.85 11.03
C VAL A 51 22.46 -5.70 11.94
N GLY A 52 21.55 -4.76 12.23
CA GLY A 52 21.78 -3.66 13.16
C GLY A 52 22.12 -4.16 14.58
N LEU A 53 21.34 -5.12 15.09
CA LEU A 53 21.56 -5.73 16.41
C LEU A 53 22.92 -6.45 16.48
N PHE A 54 23.25 -7.27 15.47
CA PHE A 54 24.54 -7.97 15.44
C PHE A 54 25.73 -7.02 15.23
N THR A 55 25.56 -5.94 14.48
CA THR A 55 26.59 -4.90 14.33
C THR A 55 26.83 -4.17 15.65
N PHE A 56 25.76 -3.84 16.38
CA PHE A 56 25.85 -3.23 17.70
C PHE A 56 26.55 -4.17 18.70
N ILE A 57 26.10 -5.42 18.80
CA ILE A 57 26.73 -6.44 19.65
C ILE A 57 28.21 -6.63 19.26
N GLY A 58 28.52 -6.73 17.97
CA GLY A 58 29.89 -6.90 17.46
C GLY A 58 30.80 -5.72 17.81
N ASN A 59 30.31 -4.48 17.76
CA ASN A 59 31.08 -3.30 18.14
C ASN A 59 31.26 -3.17 19.66
N VAL A 60 30.23 -3.51 20.45
CA VAL A 60 30.30 -3.43 21.93
C VAL A 60 31.17 -4.56 22.51
N VAL A 61 31.04 -5.78 22.00
CA VAL A 61 31.76 -6.97 22.50
C VAL A 61 33.14 -7.11 21.89
N GLY A 62 33.33 -6.71 20.62
CA GLY A 62 34.57 -6.94 19.87
C GLY A 62 35.58 -5.78 19.88
N LYS A 63 35.20 -4.57 20.32
CA LYS A 63 36.07 -3.38 20.34
C LYS A 63 36.08 -2.67 21.70
N SER A 64 36.28 -3.42 22.77
CA SER A 64 36.42 -2.89 24.14
C SER A 64 37.55 -1.85 24.32
N ASP A 65 38.50 -1.75 23.37
CA ASP A 65 39.63 -0.79 23.41
C ASP A 65 39.46 0.45 22.51
N ALA A 66 38.41 0.54 21.69
CA ALA A 66 38.19 1.71 20.84
C ALA A 66 37.41 2.79 21.62
N LYS A 67 37.93 4.01 21.69
CA LYS A 67 37.24 5.21 22.24
C LYS A 67 36.04 5.63 21.35
N LEU A 68 35.06 4.77 21.17
CA LEU A 68 33.77 5.13 20.61
C LEU A 68 32.94 5.72 21.75
N GLN A 69 32.75 7.05 21.75
CA GLN A 69 31.73 7.67 22.58
C GLN A 69 30.39 7.48 21.89
N PHE A 70 29.60 6.55 22.41
CA PHE A 70 28.23 6.34 21.95
C PHE A 70 27.29 7.27 22.74
N ASP A 71 26.55 8.12 22.03
CA ASP A 71 25.42 8.81 22.65
C ASP A 71 24.20 7.89 22.62
N THR A 72 24.00 7.19 23.73
CA THR A 72 22.89 6.24 23.93
C THR A 72 21.53 6.88 23.68
N THR A 73 21.36 8.18 23.91
CA THR A 73 20.09 8.89 23.71
C THR A 73 19.79 9.06 22.22
N LEU A 74 20.79 9.48 21.44
CA LEU A 74 20.66 9.64 19.98
C LEU A 74 20.46 8.28 19.29
N LEU A 75 21.15 7.24 19.75
CA LEU A 75 20.97 5.88 19.25
C LEU A 75 19.57 5.32 19.53
N TRP A 76 19.01 5.55 20.71
CA TRP A 76 17.62 5.15 21.01
C TRP A 76 16.60 5.93 20.21
N ALA A 77 16.81 7.23 20.00
CA ALA A 77 15.95 8.05 19.15
C ALA A 77 15.99 7.58 17.68
N ALA A 78 17.18 7.21 17.18
CA ALA A 78 17.35 6.61 15.86
C ALA A 78 16.62 5.26 15.74
N PHE A 79 16.73 4.40 16.74
CA PHE A 79 16.01 3.12 16.80
C PHE A 79 14.49 3.31 16.81
N ALA A 80 13.98 4.26 17.61
CA ALA A 80 12.56 4.58 17.64
C ALA A 80 12.04 5.09 16.29
N CYS A 81 12.81 5.96 15.61
CA CYS A 81 12.49 6.42 14.25
C CYS A 81 12.47 5.25 13.25
N PHE A 82 13.44 4.33 13.33
CA PHE A 82 13.48 3.15 12.48
C PHE A 82 12.27 2.24 12.71
N ALA A 83 11.97 1.90 13.96
CA ALA A 83 10.84 1.04 14.31
C ALA A 83 9.50 1.65 13.86
N LEU A 84 9.32 2.96 14.07
CA LEU A 84 8.16 3.69 13.59
C LEU A 84 8.09 3.71 12.05
N GLY A 85 9.22 3.96 11.38
CA GLY A 85 9.33 3.91 9.92
C GLY A 85 8.88 2.57 9.35
N VAL A 86 9.35 1.46 9.91
CA VAL A 86 8.93 0.10 9.52
C VAL A 86 7.44 -0.13 9.74
N ALA A 87 6.90 0.25 10.91
CA ALA A 87 5.48 0.11 11.20
C ALA A 87 4.61 0.89 10.19
N LEU A 88 5.05 2.08 9.79
CA LEU A 88 4.39 2.90 8.77
C LEU A 88 4.46 2.26 7.36
N VAL A 89 5.57 1.61 6.99
CA VAL A 89 5.66 0.85 5.72
C VAL A 89 4.66 -0.30 5.70
N LEU A 90 4.56 -1.07 6.78
CA LEU A 90 3.60 -2.18 6.87
C LEU A 90 2.16 -1.67 6.78
N THR A 91 1.88 -0.58 7.47
CA THR A 91 0.57 0.09 7.45
C THR A 91 0.24 0.61 6.04
N THR A 92 1.23 1.13 5.30
CA THR A 92 1.06 1.54 3.90
C THR A 92 0.61 0.37 3.03
N HIS A 93 1.21 -0.81 3.20
CA HIS A 93 0.82 -2.00 2.43
C HIS A 93 -0.60 -2.46 2.77
N LEU A 94 -1.01 -2.36 4.04
CA LEU A 94 -2.39 -2.62 4.45
C LEU A 94 -3.37 -1.67 3.76
N PHE A 95 -3.07 -0.37 3.74
CA PHE A 95 -3.93 0.62 3.06
C PHE A 95 -3.94 0.45 1.54
N ALA A 96 -2.81 0.06 0.93
CA ALA A 96 -2.74 -0.28 -0.48
C ALA A 96 -3.64 -1.49 -0.80
N PHE A 97 -3.62 -2.53 0.04
CA PHE A 97 -4.53 -3.66 -0.08
C PHE A 97 -5.99 -3.25 0.04
N LEU A 98 -6.36 -2.49 1.08
CA LEU A 98 -7.73 -2.00 1.29
C LEU A 98 -8.22 -1.11 0.14
N SER A 99 -7.35 -0.27 -0.41
CA SER A 99 -7.63 0.54 -1.60
C SER A 99 -7.97 -0.34 -2.81
N GLN A 100 -7.15 -1.36 -3.06
CA GLN A 100 -7.38 -2.32 -4.15
C GLN A 100 -8.64 -3.17 -3.96
N VAL A 101 -9.04 -3.49 -2.73
CA VAL A 101 -10.33 -4.18 -2.46
C VAL A 101 -11.52 -3.29 -2.84
N ASN A 102 -11.47 -2.01 -2.49
CA ASN A 102 -12.54 -1.07 -2.85
C ASN A 102 -12.61 -0.83 -4.36
N PHE A 103 -11.46 -0.75 -5.02
CA PHE A 103 -11.40 -0.70 -6.47
C PHE A 103 -11.93 -2.01 -7.09
N TYR A 104 -11.57 -3.18 -6.58
CA TYR A 104 -12.18 -4.42 -7.04
C TYR A 104 -13.72 -4.40 -6.96
N ASN A 105 -14.27 -3.95 -5.82
CA ASN A 105 -15.72 -3.84 -5.65
C ASN A 105 -16.35 -2.86 -6.64
N GLN A 106 -15.70 -1.71 -6.90
CA GLN A 106 -16.15 -0.77 -7.93
C GLN A 106 -16.28 -1.46 -9.30
N ALA A 107 -15.25 -2.19 -9.73
CA ALA A 107 -15.24 -2.87 -11.03
C ALA A 107 -16.29 -4.01 -11.08
N ALA A 108 -16.52 -4.69 -9.95
CA ALA A 108 -17.58 -5.68 -9.82
C ALA A 108 -18.98 -5.06 -9.94
N HIS A 109 -19.22 -3.91 -9.28
CA HIS A 109 -20.48 -3.15 -9.42
C HIS A 109 -20.71 -2.69 -10.85
N GLU A 110 -19.67 -2.20 -11.52
CA GLU A 110 -19.73 -1.81 -12.94
C GLU A 110 -20.07 -2.99 -13.84
N MET A 111 -19.39 -4.13 -13.66
CA MET A 111 -19.70 -5.37 -14.39
C MET A 111 -21.17 -5.79 -14.19
N TRP A 112 -21.67 -5.76 -12.94
CA TRP A 112 -23.07 -6.10 -12.66
C TRP A 112 -24.04 -5.11 -13.29
N ARG A 113 -23.74 -3.81 -13.34
CA ARG A 113 -24.56 -2.80 -14.01
C ARG A 113 -24.66 -3.06 -15.52
N HIS A 114 -23.55 -3.35 -16.18
CA HIS A 114 -23.57 -3.71 -17.61
C HIS A 114 -24.32 -5.02 -17.86
N GLN A 115 -24.18 -6.01 -16.98
CA GLN A 115 -24.94 -7.27 -17.07
C GLN A 115 -26.45 -7.05 -16.89
N ARG A 116 -26.87 -6.22 -15.93
CA ARG A 116 -28.29 -5.85 -15.74
C ARG A 116 -28.83 -5.05 -16.92
N THR A 117 -28.03 -4.14 -17.48
CA THR A 117 -28.39 -3.37 -18.68
C THR A 117 -28.71 -4.30 -19.86
N LEU A 118 -27.86 -5.29 -20.11
CA LEU A 118 -28.07 -6.28 -21.17
C LEU A 118 -29.27 -7.20 -20.89
N ALA A 119 -29.43 -7.65 -19.64
CA ALA A 119 -30.52 -8.57 -19.25
C ALA A 119 -31.90 -7.90 -19.29
N ASN A 120 -32.00 -6.64 -18.85
CA ASN A 120 -33.26 -5.90 -18.77
C ASN A 120 -33.61 -5.18 -20.08
N GLY A 121 -32.68 -5.10 -21.03
CA GLY A 121 -32.92 -4.45 -22.32
C GLY A 121 -33.06 -2.92 -22.23
N ALA A 122 -32.63 -2.32 -21.12
CA ALA A 122 -32.68 -0.89 -20.83
C ALA A 122 -31.45 -0.46 -20.03
N ILE A 123 -30.98 0.77 -20.24
CA ILE A 123 -29.79 1.31 -19.55
C ILE A 123 -30.07 1.41 -18.04
N ASP A 124 -29.19 0.80 -17.26
CA ASP A 124 -29.15 0.97 -15.80
C ASP A 124 -28.27 2.19 -15.46
N GLU A 125 -28.90 3.23 -14.92
CA GLU A 125 -28.26 4.49 -14.53
C GLU A 125 -27.78 4.49 -13.07
N GLU A 126 -28.04 3.43 -12.30
CA GLU A 126 -27.66 3.35 -10.89
C GLU A 126 -26.14 3.19 -10.73
N ARG A 127 -25.46 4.24 -10.24
CA ARG A 127 -23.99 4.29 -10.09
C ARG A 127 -23.51 4.62 -8.67
N ASP A 128 -24.42 4.65 -7.70
CA ASP A 128 -24.10 5.09 -6.34
C ASP A 128 -23.10 4.15 -5.64
N ASP A 129 -23.26 2.84 -5.82
CA ASP A 129 -22.34 1.83 -5.25
C ASP A 129 -20.95 1.85 -5.89
N GLU A 130 -20.87 2.09 -7.21
CA GLU A 130 -19.61 2.29 -7.93
C GLU A 130 -18.87 3.51 -7.35
N ARG A 131 -19.58 4.64 -7.26
CA ARG A 131 -19.03 5.91 -6.77
C ARG A 131 -18.57 5.80 -5.32
N ARG A 132 -19.36 5.15 -4.47
CA ARG A 132 -18.99 4.92 -3.06
C ARG A 132 -17.70 4.12 -2.95
N SER A 133 -17.59 3.02 -3.70
CA SER A 133 -16.41 2.16 -3.71
C SER A 133 -15.18 2.91 -4.23
N PHE A 134 -15.32 3.71 -5.29
CA PHE A 134 -14.25 4.55 -5.82
C PHE A 134 -13.74 5.58 -4.80
N VAL A 135 -14.65 6.28 -4.12
CA VAL A 135 -14.28 7.29 -3.12
C VAL A 135 -13.57 6.66 -1.93
N LEU A 136 -14.05 5.51 -1.44
CA LEU A 136 -13.40 4.79 -0.36
C LEU A 136 -12.01 4.28 -0.78
N GLY A 137 -11.88 3.69 -1.97
CA GLY A 137 -10.60 3.23 -2.51
C GLY A 137 -9.58 4.36 -2.65
N THR A 138 -10.02 5.53 -3.12
CA THR A 138 -9.19 6.73 -3.25
C THR A 138 -8.75 7.26 -1.89
N ARG A 139 -9.63 7.30 -0.89
CA ARG A 139 -9.28 7.72 0.47
C ARG A 139 -8.21 6.81 1.09
N MET A 140 -8.37 5.49 0.97
CA MET A 140 -7.38 4.54 1.47
C MET A 140 -6.04 4.68 0.75
N MET A 141 -6.04 4.94 -0.57
CA MET A 141 -4.83 5.22 -1.32
C MET A 141 -4.11 6.48 -0.81
N ILE A 142 -4.84 7.58 -0.59
CA ILE A 142 -4.27 8.83 -0.06
C ILE A 142 -3.65 8.59 1.32
N VAL A 143 -4.36 7.90 2.21
CA VAL A 143 -3.83 7.56 3.55
C VAL A 143 -2.55 6.74 3.40
N GLY A 144 -2.53 5.71 2.54
CA GLY A 144 -1.34 4.92 2.26
C GLY A 144 -0.15 5.76 1.80
N ILE A 145 -0.36 6.67 0.84
CA ILE A 145 0.70 7.57 0.34
C ILE A 145 1.24 8.48 1.44
N VAL A 146 0.37 9.10 2.25
CA VAL A 146 0.79 9.96 3.36
C VAL A 146 1.61 9.16 4.38
N THR A 147 1.17 7.95 4.70
CA THR A 147 1.86 7.06 5.65
C THR A 147 3.24 6.66 5.12
N LEU A 148 3.37 6.43 3.81
CA LEU A 148 4.64 6.14 3.15
C LEU A 148 5.61 7.32 3.20
N LEU A 149 5.12 8.54 2.94
CA LEU A 149 5.94 9.74 3.02
C LEU A 149 6.43 9.98 4.46
N LEU A 150 5.58 9.73 5.46
CA LEU A 150 5.96 9.83 6.86
C LEU A 150 7.01 8.77 7.24
N SER A 151 6.90 7.56 6.70
CA SER A 151 7.91 6.51 6.87
C SER A 151 9.26 6.94 6.31
N LEU A 152 9.29 7.48 5.09
CA LEU A 152 10.51 7.97 4.45
C LEU A 152 11.17 9.08 5.30
N PHE A 153 10.37 9.99 5.84
CA PHE A 153 10.86 11.02 6.75
C PHE A 153 11.49 10.41 8.00
N CYS A 154 10.84 9.42 8.63
CA CYS A 154 11.38 8.71 9.79
C CYS A 154 12.71 8.01 9.48
N PHE A 155 12.86 7.43 8.28
CA PHE A 155 14.12 6.84 7.84
C PHE A 155 15.22 7.90 7.72
N MET A 156 14.95 9.03 7.06
CA MET A 156 15.93 10.11 6.91
C MET A 156 16.38 10.66 8.27
N THR A 157 15.45 10.93 9.18
CA THR A 157 15.76 11.45 10.52
C THR A 157 16.49 10.40 11.36
N GLY A 158 16.05 9.14 11.32
CA GLY A 158 16.70 8.03 12.03
C GLY A 158 18.13 7.80 11.56
N SER A 159 18.40 7.86 10.25
CA SER A 159 19.75 7.77 9.70
C SER A 159 20.63 8.95 10.15
N GLY A 160 20.09 10.18 10.16
CA GLY A 160 20.81 11.36 10.65
C GLY A 160 21.18 11.27 12.13
N LEU A 161 20.23 10.86 12.98
CA LEU A 161 20.45 10.66 14.41
C LEU A 161 21.47 9.54 14.69
N SER A 162 21.38 8.44 13.93
CA SER A 162 22.34 7.34 14.05
C SER A 162 23.76 7.76 13.67
N LEU A 163 23.92 8.63 12.66
CA LEU A 163 25.23 9.14 12.27
C LEU A 163 25.78 10.09 13.34
N ALA A 164 24.95 11.01 13.85
CA ALA A 164 25.32 11.94 14.91
C ALA A 164 25.70 11.24 16.23
N GLY A 165 25.03 10.14 16.59
CA GLY A 165 25.31 9.39 17.81
C GLY A 165 26.58 8.52 17.78
N VAL A 166 27.23 8.40 16.62
CA VAL A 166 28.44 7.57 16.41
C VAL A 166 29.66 8.42 15.98
N LEU A 167 29.44 9.66 15.52
CA LEU A 167 30.54 10.56 15.19
C LEU A 167 31.33 10.94 16.45
N PRO A 168 32.68 10.87 16.41
CA PRO A 168 33.49 11.38 17.50
C PRO A 168 33.32 12.90 17.58
N ALA A 169 33.05 13.41 18.80
CA ALA A 169 33.03 14.84 19.10
C ALA A 169 34.39 15.49 18.80
#